data_AF-A0AAD6RFE8-F1
#
_entry.id   AF-A0AAD6RFE8-F1
#
_cell.length_a   1.000
_cell.length_b   1.000
_cell.length_c   1.000
_cell.angle_alpha   90.00
_cell.angle_beta   90.00
_cell.angle_gamma   90.00
#
_symmetry.space_group_name_H-M   'P 1'
#
loop_
_entity.id
_entity.type
_entity.pdbx_description
1 polymer ?
#
loop_
_entity_poly.entity_id
_entity_poly.type
_entity_poly.pdbx_seq_one_letter_code
_entity_poly.pdbx_strand_id
1 'polypeptide(L)'
;MNMTFATSLYPATGKRPIFKIINPFTCNAATRRNFTVRRNFSCSATVATDITARVSEFEIENKKNDLLRLVQDTQRGLVTTPDQRSSIEEALVSLEGYNMGESVDMVRLDGTWRLQYTSAPDVLVLFESAARFPFFQVGQIFQKFECRDQSDGGVIRNVVQWSIPTLLEEQEGATLLVSAKFNVVSARNIYLQFEEVSF
;
A
#
# COMPACT_ATOMS: atom_id res chain seq x y z
N MET A 1 19.90 15.72 25.20
CA MET A 1 18.81 16.34 25.99
C MET A 1 17.62 15.40 25.93
N ASN A 2 17.41 14.64 27.00
CA ASN A 2 16.27 13.73 27.17
C ASN A 2 15.33 14.34 28.20
N MET A 3 14.04 14.45 27.87
CA MET A 3 12.99 14.57 28.89
C MET A 3 11.79 13.73 28.50
N THR A 4 11.81 12.50 29.03
CA THR A 4 10.64 11.68 29.36
C THR A 4 9.86 12.33 30.51
N PHE A 5 8.54 12.35 30.41
CA PHE A 5 7.67 12.49 31.58
C PHE A 5 6.66 11.33 31.60
N ALA A 6 6.78 10.51 32.64
CA ALA A 6 5.73 9.66 33.15
C ALA A 6 5.15 10.31 34.41
N THR A 7 3.86 10.18 34.66
CA THR A 7 3.31 9.52 35.89
C THR A 7 1.79 9.66 35.95
N SER A 8 1.22 8.59 36.48
CA SER A 8 -0.18 8.18 36.67
C SER A 8 -0.83 8.77 37.95
N LEU A 9 -2.17 8.72 38.06
CA LEU A 9 -2.95 7.98 39.10
C LEU A 9 -4.33 8.63 39.41
N TYR A 10 -5.39 7.86 39.09
CA TYR A 10 -6.71 7.62 39.70
C TYR A 10 -7.73 8.73 40.12
N PRO A 11 -9.06 8.43 40.02
CA PRO A 11 -10.15 9.35 40.34
C PRO A 11 -10.63 9.26 41.79
N ALA A 12 -11.10 10.38 42.34
CA ALA A 12 -11.74 10.48 43.65
C ALA A 12 -13.27 10.55 43.56
N THR A 13 -13.94 9.74 44.38
CA THR A 13 -15.38 9.70 44.64
C THR A 13 -15.78 10.71 45.72
N GLY A 14 -16.94 11.36 45.58
CA GLY A 14 -17.51 12.23 46.62
C GLY A 14 -19.00 12.56 46.39
N LYS A 15 -19.85 12.32 47.39
CA LYS A 15 -21.32 12.45 47.37
C LYS A 15 -21.79 13.74 48.07
N ARG A 16 -22.74 14.48 47.43
CA ARG A 16 -23.93 15.23 47.94
C ARG A 16 -23.71 16.37 48.99
N PRO A 17 -24.63 17.36 49.21
CA PRO A 17 -26.10 17.33 49.01
C PRO A 17 -26.86 18.60 48.52
N ILE A 18 -28.05 18.34 47.93
CA ILE A 18 -29.40 18.91 48.18
C ILE A 18 -29.59 20.44 48.21
N PHE A 19 -30.42 20.95 47.29
CA PHE A 19 -31.49 21.91 47.62
C PHE A 19 -32.79 21.57 46.87
N LYS A 20 -33.90 21.56 47.64
CA LYS A 20 -35.29 21.36 47.23
C LYS A 20 -35.88 22.66 46.70
N ILE A 21 -36.72 22.59 45.67
CA ILE A 21 -37.89 23.48 45.50
C ILE A 21 -39.11 22.61 45.13
N ILE A 22 -40.26 23.06 45.61
CA ILE A 22 -41.48 22.32 45.96
C ILE A 22 -42.50 22.31 44.80
N ASN A 23 -43.26 21.21 44.73
CA ASN A 23 -44.57 20.90 44.10
C ASN A 23 -45.63 22.05 44.09
N PRO A 24 -46.89 21.89 43.56
CA PRO A 24 -47.58 20.69 43.04
C PRO A 24 -48.37 20.93 41.72
N PHE A 25 -48.90 19.88 41.10
CA PHE A 25 -50.33 19.80 40.74
C PHE A 25 -50.66 18.36 40.34
N THR A 26 -51.52 17.74 41.12
CA THR A 26 -52.11 16.42 40.91
C THR A 26 -53.52 16.64 40.35
N CYS A 27 -53.89 15.94 39.28
CA CYS A 27 -55.28 15.59 38.98
C CYS A 27 -55.31 14.25 38.22
N ASN A 28 -56.31 13.44 38.57
CA ASN A 28 -56.34 11.99 38.46
C ASN A 28 -56.73 11.43 37.09
N ALA A 29 -56.50 10.12 36.98
CA ALA A 29 -56.74 9.20 35.90
C ALA A 29 -58.17 9.16 35.32
N ALA A 30 -58.27 8.86 34.02
CA ALA A 30 -59.35 8.07 33.44
C ALA A 30 -58.96 7.42 32.08
N THR A 31 -58.81 6.10 32.12
CA THR A 31 -59.32 5.10 31.16
C THR A 31 -59.21 5.31 29.63
N ARG A 32 -58.42 4.47 28.95
CA ARG A 32 -58.85 3.39 28.00
C ARG A 32 -57.88 3.15 26.83
N ARG A 33 -57.75 1.84 26.53
CA ARG A 33 -57.43 1.16 25.25
C ARG A 33 -55.96 1.03 24.86
N ASN A 34 -55.51 -0.21 25.01
CA ASN A 34 -54.36 -0.83 24.38
C ASN A 34 -54.36 -0.60 22.86
N PHE A 35 -53.31 0.00 22.35
CA PHE A 35 -52.84 -0.20 20.98
C PHE A 35 -51.31 -0.26 21.00
N THR A 36 -50.78 -1.46 21.09
CA THR A 36 -49.39 -1.76 20.76
C THR A 36 -49.21 -1.65 19.25
N VAL A 37 -48.54 -0.61 18.79
CA VAL A 37 -47.94 -0.57 17.45
C VAL A 37 -46.46 -0.28 17.63
N ARG A 38 -45.67 -1.33 17.85
CA ARG A 38 -44.23 -1.30 17.59
C ARG A 38 -44.05 -1.26 16.07
N ARG A 39 -43.84 -0.08 15.51
CA ARG A 39 -43.22 0.04 14.17
C ARG A 39 -41.72 -0.09 14.36
N ASN A 40 -41.22 -1.32 14.22
CA ASN A 40 -39.81 -1.55 13.97
C ASN A 40 -39.54 -1.09 12.53
N PHE A 41 -38.99 0.11 12.36
CA PHE A 41 -38.32 0.47 11.12
C PHE A 41 -36.99 -0.30 11.09
N SER A 42 -37.01 -1.47 10.45
CA SER A 42 -35.78 -2.13 10.03
C SER A 42 -35.25 -1.34 8.83
N CYS A 43 -34.37 -0.37 9.09
CA CYS A 43 -33.57 0.23 8.04
C CYS A 43 -32.56 -0.82 7.56
N SER A 44 -32.70 -1.30 6.33
CA SER A 44 -31.70 -2.18 5.70
C SER A 44 -30.41 -1.38 5.46
N ALA A 45 -29.44 -1.53 6.36
CA ALA A 45 -28.13 -0.90 6.29
C ALA A 45 -27.18 -1.54 5.24
N THR A 46 -27.60 -2.62 4.57
CA THR A 46 -26.73 -3.41 3.68
C THR A 46 -26.26 -2.64 2.43
N VAL A 47 -27.06 -1.69 1.92
CA VAL A 47 -26.72 -0.92 0.71
C VAL A 47 -25.62 0.11 0.97
N ALA A 48 -25.58 0.70 2.18
CA ALA A 48 -24.60 1.74 2.51
C ALA A 48 -23.17 1.18 2.57
N THR A 49 -22.99 -0.03 3.12
CA THR A 49 -21.70 -0.72 3.21
C THR A 49 -21.11 -1.10 1.84
N ASP A 50 -21.96 -1.55 0.90
CA ASP A 50 -21.52 -1.90 -0.46
C ASP A 50 -21.08 -0.64 -1.22
N ILE A 51 -21.83 0.46 -1.11
CA ILE A 51 -21.45 1.74 -1.74
C ILE A 51 -20.13 2.27 -1.16
N THR A 52 -19.94 2.26 0.17
CA THR A 52 -18.68 2.74 0.77
C THR A 52 -17.49 1.88 0.38
N ALA A 53 -17.64 0.57 0.31
CA ALA A 53 -16.57 -0.33 -0.11
C ALA A 53 -16.19 -0.09 -1.58
N ARG A 54 -17.17 0.03 -2.47
CA ARG A 54 -16.92 0.34 -3.89
C ARG A 54 -16.30 1.72 -4.10
N VAL A 55 -16.71 2.72 -3.32
CA VAL A 55 -16.10 4.06 -3.35
C VAL A 55 -14.62 3.97 -2.92
N SER A 56 -14.30 3.23 -1.86
CA SER A 56 -12.91 3.05 -1.43
C SER A 56 -12.04 2.30 -2.46
N GLU A 57 -12.59 1.28 -3.13
CA GLU A 57 -11.86 0.54 -4.17
C GLU A 57 -11.59 1.42 -5.40
N PHE A 58 -12.56 2.25 -5.80
CA PHE A 58 -12.39 3.23 -6.87
C PHE A 58 -11.33 4.29 -6.53
N GLU A 59 -11.32 4.78 -5.28
CA GLU A 59 -10.31 5.72 -4.80
C GLU A 59 -8.89 5.12 -4.84
N ILE A 60 -8.74 3.88 -4.38
CA ILE A 60 -7.47 3.15 -4.43
C ILE A 60 -7.00 3.02 -5.88
N GLU A 61 -7.91 2.67 -6.80
CA GLU A 61 -7.57 2.52 -8.21
C GLU A 61 -7.17 3.84 -8.86
N ASN A 62 -7.84 4.95 -8.54
CA ASN A 62 -7.42 6.28 -9.00
C ASN A 62 -6.03 6.64 -8.49
N LYS A 63 -5.74 6.38 -7.22
CA LYS A 63 -4.41 6.64 -6.63
C LYS A 63 -3.31 5.81 -7.29
N LYS A 64 -3.58 4.54 -7.65
CA LYS A 64 -2.63 3.73 -8.43
C LYS A 64 -2.38 4.33 -9.80
N ASN A 65 -3.43 4.77 -10.49
CA ASN A 65 -3.31 5.41 -11.80
C ASN A 65 -2.54 6.73 -11.74
N ASP A 66 -2.75 7.53 -10.69
CA ASP A 66 -1.99 8.76 -10.48
C ASP A 66 -0.49 8.47 -10.24
N LEU A 67 -0.16 7.46 -9.44
CA LEU A 67 1.23 7.01 -9.28
C LEU A 67 1.83 6.55 -10.62
N LEU A 68 1.10 5.77 -11.43
CA LEU A 68 1.56 5.31 -12.74
C LEU A 68 1.84 6.47 -13.70
N ARG A 69 1.04 7.55 -13.63
CA ARG A 69 1.28 8.78 -14.40
C ARG A 69 2.56 9.49 -13.95
N LEU A 70 2.78 9.61 -12.64
CA LEU A 70 3.97 10.26 -12.10
C LEU A 70 5.27 9.58 -12.54
N VAL A 71 5.27 8.25 -12.70
CA VAL A 71 6.48 7.50 -13.06
C VAL A 71 6.72 7.37 -14.58
N GLN A 72 5.72 7.67 -15.42
CA GLN A 72 5.74 7.39 -16.85
C GLN A 72 6.95 8.00 -17.57
N ASP A 73 7.26 9.27 -17.28
CA ASP A 73 8.30 10.04 -17.98
C ASP A 73 9.64 10.06 -17.22
N THR A 74 9.82 9.15 -16.26
CA THR A 74 11.04 9.08 -15.43
C THR A 74 12.13 8.17 -15.99
N GLN A 75 11.85 7.47 -17.10
CA GLN A 75 12.70 6.38 -17.62
C GLN A 75 13.08 5.39 -16.52
N ARG A 76 12.07 4.89 -15.79
CA ARG A 76 12.23 3.93 -14.68
C ARG A 76 13.13 4.47 -13.55
N GLY A 77 13.13 5.78 -13.35
CA GLY A 77 13.95 6.43 -12.32
C GLY A 77 15.18 7.16 -12.85
N LEU A 78 15.68 6.83 -14.05
CA LEU A 78 16.96 7.33 -14.56
C LEU A 78 17.04 8.85 -14.69
N VAL A 79 15.96 9.50 -15.14
CA VAL A 79 15.92 10.96 -15.38
C VAL A 79 15.06 11.71 -14.36
N THR A 80 14.79 11.10 -13.21
CA THR A 80 13.89 11.67 -12.18
C THR A 80 14.51 12.88 -11.50
N THR A 81 13.80 14.00 -11.47
CA THR A 81 14.22 15.17 -10.71
C THR A 81 13.95 15.01 -9.20
N PRO A 82 14.60 15.78 -8.31
CA PRO A 82 14.31 15.74 -6.88
C PRO A 82 12.84 16.01 -6.56
N ASP A 83 12.21 16.96 -7.25
CA ASP A 83 10.80 17.30 -7.05
C ASP A 83 9.87 16.15 -7.49
N GLN A 84 10.14 15.55 -8.66
CA GLN A 84 9.40 14.37 -9.12
C GLN A 84 9.55 13.20 -8.16
N ARG A 85 10.76 12.95 -7.67
CA ARG A 85 11.03 11.91 -6.68
C ARG A 85 10.22 12.14 -5.41
N SER A 86 10.18 13.38 -4.91
CA SER A 86 9.37 13.74 -3.75
C SER A 86 7.88 13.46 -3.99
N SER A 87 7.34 13.83 -5.16
CA SER A 87 5.94 13.56 -5.50
C SER A 87 5.63 12.07 -5.63
N ILE A 88 6.55 11.27 -6.18
CA ILE A 88 6.40 9.81 -6.28
C ILE A 88 6.42 9.17 -4.90
N GLU A 89 7.34 9.57 -4.02
CA GLU A 89 7.45 9.04 -2.66
C GLU A 89 6.19 9.38 -1.83
N GLU A 90 5.66 10.60 -1.95
CA GLU A 90 4.39 10.98 -1.32
C GLU A 90 3.21 10.15 -1.83
N ALA A 91 3.11 9.93 -3.15
CA ALA A 91 2.06 9.12 -3.75
C ALA A 91 2.14 7.64 -3.30
N LEU A 92 3.34 7.07 -3.18
CA LEU A 92 3.56 5.73 -2.64
C LEU A 92 3.09 5.63 -1.19
N VAL A 93 3.51 6.56 -0.33
CA VAL A 93 3.08 6.60 1.09
C VAL A 93 1.56 6.76 1.20
N SER A 94 0.95 7.59 0.35
CA SER A 94 -0.50 7.76 0.31
C SER A 94 -1.23 6.45 -0.04
N LEU A 95 -0.70 5.66 -0.97
CA LEU A 95 -1.26 4.35 -1.35
C LEU A 95 -1.12 3.32 -0.23
N GLU A 96 0.05 3.27 0.42
CA GLU A 96 0.28 2.39 1.57
C GLU A 96 -0.68 2.65 2.73
N GLY A 97 -1.17 3.89 2.88
CA GLY A 97 -2.18 4.27 3.87
C GLY A 97 -3.48 3.47 3.77
N TYR A 98 -3.86 3.03 2.57
CA TYR A 98 -5.08 2.24 2.35
C TYR A 98 -4.94 0.78 2.79
N ASN A 99 -3.71 0.26 2.90
CA ASN A 99 -3.46 -1.12 3.33
C ASN A 99 -3.48 -1.28 4.86
N MET A 100 -3.74 -0.20 5.62
CA MET A 100 -3.82 -0.17 7.09
C MET A 100 -2.67 -0.86 7.86
N GLY A 101 -1.49 -1.02 7.23
CA GLY A 101 -0.37 -1.73 7.82
C GLY A 101 -0.51 -3.26 7.85
N GLU A 102 -1.41 -3.83 7.06
CA GLU A 102 -1.47 -5.27 6.81
C GLU A 102 -0.11 -5.78 6.34
N SER A 103 0.25 -6.98 6.81
CA SER A 103 1.47 -7.65 6.38
C SER A 103 1.43 -7.97 4.90
N VAL A 104 2.62 -8.10 4.29
CA VAL A 104 2.75 -8.52 2.90
C VAL A 104 2.07 -9.88 2.70
N ASP A 105 1.13 -9.95 1.76
CA ASP A 105 0.45 -11.19 1.38
C ASP A 105 1.33 -11.97 0.38
N MET A 106 1.96 -13.05 0.86
CA MET A 106 2.86 -13.89 0.05
C MET A 106 2.14 -14.55 -1.14
N VAL A 107 0.86 -14.88 -1.00
CA VAL A 107 0.09 -15.54 -2.06
C VAL A 107 -0.22 -14.54 -3.17
N ARG A 108 -0.53 -13.29 -2.80
CA ARG A 108 -0.75 -12.21 -3.76
C ARG A 108 0.55 -11.71 -4.38
N LEU A 109 1.65 -11.75 -3.65
CA LEU A 109 2.98 -11.36 -4.13
C LEU A 109 3.57 -12.38 -5.12
N ASP A 110 3.26 -13.67 -4.95
CA ASP A 110 3.72 -14.72 -5.87
C ASP A 110 3.22 -14.46 -7.29
N GLY A 111 4.15 -14.44 -8.26
CA GLY A 111 3.83 -14.14 -9.64
C GLY A 111 4.90 -13.30 -10.36
N THR A 112 4.55 -12.85 -11.56
CA THR A 112 5.44 -12.06 -12.42
C THR A 112 5.05 -10.59 -12.38
N TRP A 113 5.96 -9.75 -11.93
CA TRP A 113 5.78 -8.31 -11.77
C TRP A 113 6.64 -7.56 -12.77
N ARG A 114 6.10 -6.48 -13.35
CA ARG A 114 6.88 -5.55 -14.15
C ARG A 114 7.37 -4.43 -13.26
N LEU A 115 8.69 -4.24 -13.19
CA LEU A 115 9.26 -3.07 -12.53
C LEU A 115 8.74 -1.81 -13.27
N GLN A 116 8.28 -0.78 -12.57
CA GLN A 116 7.84 0.47 -13.19
C GLN A 116 8.81 1.62 -12.87
N TYR A 117 9.32 1.63 -11.65
CA TYR A 117 10.17 2.68 -11.11
C TYR A 117 11.15 2.11 -10.09
N THR A 118 12.36 2.65 -10.03
CA THR A 118 13.34 2.36 -8.98
C THR A 118 14.15 3.60 -8.67
N SER A 119 14.50 3.79 -7.40
CA SER A 119 15.46 4.81 -6.94
C SER A 119 16.80 4.19 -6.51
N ALA A 120 16.98 2.88 -6.70
CA ALA A 120 18.18 2.15 -6.29
C ALA A 120 19.39 2.56 -7.16
N PRO A 121 20.42 3.21 -6.60
CA PRO A 121 21.55 3.74 -7.37
C PRO A 121 22.26 2.66 -8.20
N ASP A 122 22.47 1.50 -7.59
CA ASP A 122 23.16 0.36 -8.20
C ASP A 122 22.48 -0.12 -9.49
N VAL A 123 21.15 0.01 -9.55
CA VAL A 123 20.33 -0.33 -10.72
C VAL A 123 20.32 0.82 -11.72
N LEU A 124 20.22 2.07 -11.26
CA LEU A 124 20.23 3.25 -12.12
C LEU A 124 21.54 3.37 -12.92
N VAL A 125 22.68 3.00 -12.33
CA VAL A 125 23.98 2.96 -13.03
C VAL A 125 23.94 2.01 -14.22
N LEU A 126 23.21 0.89 -14.15
CA LEU A 126 23.05 -0.03 -15.27
C LEU A 126 22.25 0.61 -16.41
N PHE A 127 21.19 1.37 -16.08
CA PHE A 127 20.39 2.09 -17.08
C PHE A 127 21.16 3.25 -17.72
N GLU A 128 21.95 3.98 -16.92
CA GLU A 128 22.82 5.03 -17.44
C GLU A 128 23.87 4.45 -18.38
N SER A 129 24.49 3.32 -17.98
CA SER A 129 25.46 2.61 -18.82
C SER A 129 24.83 2.20 -20.14
N ALA A 130 23.64 1.60 -20.09
CA ALA A 130 22.87 1.24 -21.28
C ALA A 130 22.60 2.45 -22.20
N ALA A 131 22.13 3.57 -21.64
CA ALA A 131 21.79 4.77 -22.42
C ALA A 131 23.01 5.40 -23.11
N ARG A 132 24.22 5.22 -22.57
CA ARG A 132 25.47 5.70 -23.18
C ARG A 132 25.92 4.87 -24.39
N PHE A 133 25.46 3.63 -24.52
CA PHE A 133 25.81 2.78 -25.66
C PHE A 133 24.72 2.88 -26.74
N PRO A 134 25.02 3.42 -27.93
CA PRO A 134 24.02 3.74 -28.97
C PRO A 134 23.31 2.51 -29.55
N PHE A 135 23.77 1.30 -29.22
CA PHE A 135 23.20 0.04 -29.67
C PHE A 135 22.63 -0.80 -28.53
N PHE A 136 22.49 -0.27 -27.31
CA PHE A 136 22.03 -1.05 -26.17
C PHE A 136 20.74 -0.48 -25.61
N GLN A 137 19.64 -1.22 -25.74
CA GLN A 137 18.34 -0.82 -25.22
C GLN A 137 17.91 -1.76 -24.10
N VAL A 138 17.70 -1.21 -22.89
CA VAL A 138 17.11 -1.96 -21.78
C VAL A 138 15.60 -2.03 -22.00
N GLY A 139 15.10 -3.24 -22.20
CA GLY A 139 13.68 -3.50 -22.39
C GLY A 139 12.89 -3.50 -21.09
N GLN A 140 11.80 -4.26 -21.08
CA GLN A 140 11.02 -4.47 -19.87
C GLN A 140 11.80 -5.33 -18.88
N ILE A 141 11.76 -4.93 -17.60
CA ILE A 141 12.35 -5.69 -16.50
C ILE A 141 11.20 -6.37 -15.77
N PHE A 142 11.27 -7.70 -15.75
CA PHE A 142 10.32 -8.53 -15.03
C PHE A 142 10.97 -9.13 -13.79
N GLN A 143 10.17 -9.28 -12.74
CA GLN A 143 10.55 -9.84 -11.47
C GLN A 143 9.59 -10.96 -11.14
N LYS A 144 10.08 -12.19 -11.16
CA LYS A 144 9.28 -13.35 -10.78
C LYS A 144 9.51 -13.62 -9.31
N PHE A 145 8.47 -13.47 -8.49
CA PHE A 145 8.44 -13.86 -7.10
C PHE A 145 7.97 -15.31 -7.00
N GLU A 146 8.78 -16.15 -6.35
CA GLU A 146 8.51 -17.55 -6.04
C GLU A 146 8.43 -17.67 -4.51
N CYS A 147 7.22 -17.50 -3.96
CA CYS A 147 6.97 -17.42 -2.51
C CYS A 147 5.61 -17.96 -2.05
N ARG A 148 4.80 -18.54 -2.94
CA ARG A 148 3.44 -19.02 -2.63
C ARG A 148 3.33 -19.89 -1.37
N ASP A 149 4.31 -20.78 -1.17
CA ASP A 149 4.32 -21.75 -0.07
C ASP A 149 5.22 -21.31 1.11
N GLN A 150 5.64 -20.05 1.15
CA GLN A 150 6.51 -19.48 2.19
C GLN A 150 5.75 -18.49 3.09
N SER A 151 6.26 -18.31 4.31
CA SER A 151 5.66 -17.42 5.32
C SER A 151 6.21 -16.00 5.32
N ASP A 152 7.50 -15.84 5.05
CA ASP A 152 8.25 -14.61 5.34
C ASP A 152 9.43 -14.38 4.39
N GLY A 153 9.41 -15.03 3.22
CA GLY A 153 10.46 -14.89 2.23
C GLY A 153 10.23 -15.70 0.97
N GLY A 154 11.27 -15.78 0.14
CA GLY A 154 11.23 -16.53 -1.10
C GLY A 154 12.41 -16.22 -1.99
N VAL A 155 12.25 -16.57 -3.27
CA VAL A 155 13.22 -16.27 -4.32
C VAL A 155 12.60 -15.27 -5.29
N ILE A 156 13.36 -14.25 -5.66
CA ILE A 156 13.03 -13.33 -6.74
C ILE A 156 14.01 -13.54 -7.90
N ARG A 157 13.46 -13.65 -9.11
CA ARG A 157 14.25 -13.73 -10.35
C ARG A 157 14.01 -12.49 -11.17
N ASN A 158 15.03 -11.66 -11.30
CA ASN A 158 15.02 -10.50 -12.18
C ASN A 158 15.40 -10.96 -13.58
N VAL A 159 14.48 -10.74 -14.53
CA VAL A 159 14.65 -11.03 -15.95
C VAL A 159 14.77 -9.68 -16.64
N VAL A 160 15.96 -9.39 -17.16
CA VAL A 160 16.24 -8.17 -17.92
C VAL A 160 16.47 -8.59 -19.37
N GLN A 161 15.58 -8.18 -20.26
CA GLN A 161 15.77 -8.36 -21.70
C GLN A 161 16.42 -7.09 -22.26
N TRP A 162 17.51 -7.23 -23.01
CA TRP A 162 18.11 -6.13 -23.76
C TRP A 162 18.20 -6.49 -25.23
N SER A 163 17.97 -5.53 -26.12
CA SER A 163 18.12 -5.70 -27.56
C SER A 163 19.31 -4.90 -28.08
N ILE A 164 19.94 -5.41 -29.15
CA ILE A 164 20.95 -4.70 -29.92
C ILE A 164 20.35 -4.41 -31.29
N PRO A 165 19.81 -3.19 -31.52
CA PRO A 165 19.28 -2.83 -32.82
C PRO A 165 20.39 -2.99 -33.87
N THR A 166 20.10 -3.63 -35.01
CA THR A 166 20.96 -3.93 -36.18
C THR A 166 21.83 -5.20 -36.16
N LEU A 167 22.04 -5.88 -35.03
CA LEU A 167 22.81 -7.15 -34.99
C LEU A 167 21.97 -8.38 -34.64
N LEU A 168 20.83 -8.18 -33.99
CA LEU A 168 19.89 -9.22 -33.60
C LEU A 168 18.54 -8.84 -34.20
N GLU A 169 17.75 -9.81 -34.69
CA GLU A 169 16.37 -9.54 -35.12
C GLU A 169 15.61 -8.83 -33.98
N GLU A 170 14.59 -8.01 -34.28
CA GLU A 170 13.92 -7.07 -33.34
C GLU A 170 13.34 -7.72 -32.05
N GLN A 171 13.51 -9.03 -31.84
CA GLN A 171 13.09 -9.78 -30.65
C GLN A 171 14.18 -10.73 -30.09
N GLU A 172 15.34 -10.89 -30.72
CA GLU A 172 16.43 -11.77 -30.26
C GLU A 172 17.46 -11.02 -29.39
N GLY A 173 16.99 -10.37 -28.35
CA GLY A 173 17.86 -9.79 -27.34
C GLY A 173 18.60 -10.83 -26.49
N ALA A 174 19.67 -10.45 -25.80
CA ALA A 174 20.20 -11.28 -24.72
C ALA A 174 19.42 -11.03 -23.42
N THR A 175 19.25 -12.08 -22.63
CA THR A 175 18.47 -12.06 -21.38
C THR A 175 19.41 -12.27 -20.20
N LEU A 176 19.47 -11.28 -19.31
CA LEU A 176 20.15 -11.42 -18.03
C LEU A 176 19.15 -11.90 -16.98
N LEU A 177 19.47 -13.02 -16.35
CA LEU A 177 18.72 -13.57 -15.22
C LEU A 177 19.55 -13.36 -13.95
N VAL A 178 19.02 -12.61 -13.00
CA VAL A 178 19.64 -12.44 -11.68
C VAL A 178 18.69 -12.99 -10.63
N SER A 179 19.15 -13.96 -9.85
CA SER A 179 18.39 -14.52 -8.73
C SER A 179 18.79 -13.85 -7.42
N ALA A 180 17.81 -13.61 -6.55
CA ALA A 180 18.04 -13.14 -5.20
C ALA A 180 17.09 -13.86 -4.25
N LYS A 181 17.51 -14.03 -3.01
CA LYS A 181 16.62 -14.37 -1.91
C LYS A 181 16.00 -13.10 -1.36
N PHE A 182 14.78 -13.19 -0.85
CA PHE A 182 14.19 -12.10 -0.12
C PHE A 182 13.57 -12.56 1.19
N ASN A 183 13.53 -11.62 2.15
CA ASN A 183 12.91 -11.81 3.46
C ASN A 183 12.02 -10.61 3.77
N VAL A 184 10.86 -10.85 4.37
CA VAL A 184 9.98 -9.79 4.87
C VAL A 184 10.62 -9.20 6.12
N VAL A 185 10.85 -7.89 6.11
CA VAL A 185 11.48 -7.18 7.25
C VAL A 185 10.51 -6.23 7.95
N SER A 186 9.42 -5.84 7.28
CA SER A 186 8.32 -5.09 7.88
C SER A 186 7.02 -5.33 7.11
N ALA A 187 5.91 -4.75 7.58
CA ALA A 187 4.65 -4.77 6.85
C ALA A 187 4.74 -4.16 5.43
N ARG A 188 5.78 -3.35 5.15
CA ARG A 188 5.94 -2.60 3.89
C ARG A 188 7.22 -2.92 3.13
N ASN A 189 8.18 -3.55 3.79
CA ASN A 189 9.53 -3.71 3.27
C ASN A 189 9.92 -5.17 3.20
N ILE A 190 10.54 -5.53 2.09
CA ILE A 190 11.30 -6.77 1.93
C ILE A 190 12.78 -6.41 1.77
N TYR A 191 13.64 -7.28 2.28
CA TYR A 191 15.07 -7.21 2.07
C TYR A 191 15.47 -8.18 0.96
N LEU A 192 16.36 -7.77 0.07
CA LEU A 192 16.87 -8.59 -1.03
C LEU A 192 18.35 -8.93 -0.80
N GLN A 193 18.70 -10.20 -1.01
CA GLN A 193 20.06 -10.70 -1.02
C GLN A 193 20.33 -11.39 -2.36
N PHE A 194 21.10 -10.73 -3.23
CA PHE A 194 21.47 -11.26 -4.53
C PHE A 194 22.39 -12.46 -4.40
N GLU A 195 22.09 -13.52 -5.13
CA GLU A 195 23.00 -14.64 -5.31
C GLU A 195 24.00 -14.26 -6.42
N GLU A 196 25.28 -14.56 -6.20
CA GLU A 196 26.38 -14.14 -7.09
C GLU A 196 26.10 -14.59 -8.53
N VAL A 197 26.26 -13.68 -9.49
CA VAL A 197 26.05 -13.97 -10.92
C VAL A 197 27.26 -14.74 -11.41
N SER A 198 27.16 -16.06 -11.50
CA SER A 198 28.15 -16.88 -12.21
C SER A 198 27.99 -16.68 -13.72
N PHE A 199 29.02 -16.11 -14.35
CA PHE A 199 29.13 -15.87 -15.80
C PHE A 199 29.51 -17.12 -16.57
#